data_AF-A0A8I6A3D4-F1
#
_entry.id   AF-A0A8I6A3D4-F1
#
_cell.length_a   1.000
_cell.length_b   1.000
_cell.length_c   1.000
_cell.angle_alpha   90.00
_cell.angle_beta   90.00
_cell.angle_gamma   90.00
#
_symmetry.space_group_name_H-M   'P 1'
#
loop_
_entity.id
_entity.type
_entity.pdbx_description
1 polymer ?
#
loop_
_entity_poly.entity_id
_entity_poly.type
_entity_poly.pdbx_seq_one_letter_code
_entity_poly.pdbx_strand_id
1 'polypeptide(L)'
;MATLVLVLKCSKEVATAIRGAIILAKLSIVPVWRGYWGNKIGKPHTVPCKVTGRCGSVLVRLISTPGTGIVSAPVPKKLLMMAGIDDCYTSARGCTATLGNFAKATFDAISKNYSYLTPDLWKETVFTKSPYQEFTDHLVKTHTRVSVQKTQPQLRKKEPKKKKRRLRLQLWLPHKGFYTRKINELSLLKS
;
A
#
# COMPACT_ATOMS: atom_id res chain seq x y z
N MET A 1 3.66 -15.11 12.82
CA MET A 1 4.46 -13.97 12.33
C MET A 1 4.28 -12.85 13.34
N ALA A 2 5.36 -12.40 13.98
CA ALA A 2 5.28 -11.21 14.80
C ALA A 2 5.37 -9.97 13.91
N THR A 3 4.57 -8.96 14.22
CA THR A 3 4.48 -7.72 13.46
C THR A 3 4.60 -6.56 14.41
N LEU A 4 5.38 -5.56 14.02
CA LEU A 4 5.57 -4.36 14.81
C LEU A 4 5.29 -3.13 13.97
N VAL A 5 4.86 -2.09 14.64
CA VAL A 5 4.36 -0.87 14.05
C VAL A 5 4.79 0.32 14.90
N LEU A 6 5.16 1.42 14.25
CA LEU A 6 5.36 2.70 14.90
C LEU A 6 4.95 3.83 13.97
N VAL A 7 4.11 4.73 14.46
CA VAL A 7 3.79 5.98 13.77
C VAL A 7 3.66 7.12 14.75
N LEU A 8 4.05 8.31 14.29
CA LEU A 8 3.78 9.59 14.91
C LEU A 8 2.85 10.39 14.01
N LYS A 9 1.75 10.89 14.54
CA LYS A 9 0.80 11.74 13.79
C LYS A 9 0.41 12.94 14.64
N CYS A 10 0.54 14.13 14.07
CA CYS A 10 0.04 15.36 14.63
C CYS A 10 -1.24 15.78 13.89
N SER A 11 -2.26 16.17 14.65
CA SER A 11 -3.53 16.75 14.17
C SER A 11 -3.99 17.79 15.19
N LYS A 12 -4.93 18.67 14.79
CA LYS A 12 -5.49 19.70 15.68
C LYS A 12 -6.27 19.12 16.87
N GLU A 13 -6.94 17.98 16.65
CA GLU A 13 -7.71 17.28 17.69
C GLU A 13 -7.07 15.93 18.03
N VAL A 14 -7.11 15.54 19.31
CA VAL A 14 -6.50 14.30 19.81
C VAL A 14 -7.19 13.06 19.21
N ALA A 15 -8.51 13.05 19.10
CA ALA A 15 -9.26 11.92 18.55
C ALA A 15 -8.91 11.65 17.07
N THR A 16 -8.74 12.70 16.27
CA THR A 16 -8.33 12.57 14.86
C THR A 16 -6.87 12.17 14.74
N ALA A 17 -5.98 12.65 15.63
CA ALA A 17 -4.58 12.22 15.68
C ALA A 17 -4.45 10.72 15.96
N ILE A 18 -5.20 10.18 16.95
CA ILE A 18 -5.17 8.76 17.30
C ILE A 18 -5.70 7.89 16.17
N ARG A 19 -6.87 8.23 15.59
CA ARG A 19 -7.43 7.47 14.47
C ARG A 19 -6.50 7.47 13.26
N GLY A 20 -5.92 8.63 12.93
CA GLY A 20 -4.92 8.76 11.87
C GLY A 20 -3.65 7.97 12.15
N ALA A 21 -3.16 7.99 13.40
CA ALA A 21 -2.00 7.21 13.82
C ALA A 21 -2.27 5.71 13.67
N ILE A 22 -3.45 5.20 14.05
CA ILE A 22 -3.82 3.78 13.90
C ILE A 22 -3.84 3.35 12.43
N ILE A 23 -4.37 4.18 11.52
CA ILE A 23 -4.41 3.84 10.09
C ILE A 23 -2.99 3.77 9.52
N LEU A 24 -2.18 4.81 9.77
CA LEU A 24 -0.79 4.84 9.33
C LEU A 24 0.05 3.71 9.96
N ALA A 25 -0.25 3.37 11.21
CA ALA A 25 0.34 2.25 11.92
C ALA A 25 0.09 0.96 11.14
N LYS A 26 -1.16 0.67 10.76
CA LYS A 26 -1.48 -0.51 9.95
C LYS A 26 -0.76 -0.55 8.59
N LEU A 27 -0.47 0.60 7.99
CA LEU A 27 0.27 0.68 6.72
C LEU A 27 1.78 0.43 6.89
N SER A 28 2.33 0.67 8.08
CA SER A 28 3.78 0.59 8.37
C SER A 28 4.15 -0.67 9.15
N ILE A 29 3.35 -1.73 9.03
CA ILE A 29 3.65 -3.02 9.64
C ILE A 29 4.96 -3.57 9.08
N VAL A 30 5.89 -3.85 9.97
CA VAL A 30 7.18 -4.49 9.66
C VAL A 30 7.20 -5.87 10.28
N PRO A 31 7.68 -6.90 9.55
CA PRO A 31 7.83 -8.23 10.11
C PRO A 31 8.95 -8.22 11.15
N VAL A 32 8.79 -9.01 12.21
CA VAL A 32 9.82 -9.20 13.25
C VAL A 32 10.39 -10.62 13.18
N TRP A 33 11.70 -10.72 12.95
CA TRP A 33 12.38 -12.01 12.96
C TRP A 33 12.79 -12.36 14.38
N ARG A 34 12.25 -13.48 14.88
CA ARG A 34 12.59 -14.07 16.18
C ARG A 34 13.53 -15.25 15.97
N GLY A 35 14.48 -15.41 16.89
CA GLY A 35 15.47 -16.46 16.91
C GLY A 35 15.68 -17.03 18.32
N TYR A 36 16.83 -17.68 18.50
CA TYR A 36 17.26 -18.33 19.73
C TYR A 36 18.56 -17.68 20.19
N TRP A 37 18.81 -17.67 21.51
CA TRP A 37 20.09 -17.18 22.03
C TRP A 37 21.24 -18.18 21.80
N GLY A 38 20.93 -19.48 21.83
CA GLY A 38 21.87 -20.58 21.60
C GLY A 38 21.13 -21.78 21.03
N ASN A 39 20.92 -22.82 21.83
CA ASN A 39 20.23 -24.03 21.39
C ASN A 39 18.82 -23.72 20.85
N LYS A 40 18.51 -24.28 19.69
CA LYS A 40 17.23 -24.09 18.97
C LYS A 40 16.12 -24.98 19.57
N ILE A 41 15.87 -24.85 20.88
CA ILE A 41 14.86 -25.64 21.60
C ILE A 41 13.58 -24.81 21.75
N GLY A 42 12.43 -25.40 21.44
CA GLY A 42 11.12 -24.76 21.60
C GLY A 42 10.82 -23.72 20.51
N LYS A 43 10.06 -22.68 20.88
CA LYS A 43 9.71 -21.57 19.98
C LYS A 43 10.81 -20.48 20.05
N PRO A 44 11.04 -19.72 18.96
CA PRO A 44 11.98 -18.61 18.99
C PRO A 44 11.47 -17.52 19.94
N HIS A 45 12.30 -17.15 20.91
CA HIS A 45 11.96 -16.28 22.06
C HIS A 45 12.71 -14.94 22.04
N THR A 46 13.86 -14.86 21.34
CA THR A 46 14.74 -13.68 21.35
C THR A 46 15.02 -13.15 19.94
N VAL A 47 15.88 -12.14 19.81
CA VAL A 47 16.38 -11.62 18.53
C VAL A 47 17.51 -12.53 18.02
N PRO A 48 17.58 -12.89 16.72
CA PRO A 48 18.61 -13.81 16.21
C PRO A 48 20.05 -13.27 16.28
N CYS A 49 20.23 -11.96 16.16
CA CYS A 49 21.54 -11.31 16.10
C CYS A 49 21.56 -10.03 16.94
N LYS A 50 22.75 -9.55 17.26
CA LYS A 50 22.93 -8.22 17.86
C LYS A 50 22.64 -7.15 16.80
N VAL A 51 21.60 -6.35 16.98
CA VAL A 51 21.19 -5.35 15.97
C VAL A 51 21.11 -3.97 16.59
N THR A 52 21.49 -2.96 15.80
CA THR A 52 21.57 -1.58 16.26
C THR A 52 20.74 -0.66 15.36
N GLY A 53 19.80 0.07 15.96
CA GLY A 53 18.99 1.07 15.30
C GLY A 53 19.37 2.49 15.74
N ARG A 54 19.21 3.46 14.85
CA ARG A 54 19.59 4.85 15.10
C ARG A 54 18.49 5.81 14.64
N CYS A 55 18.21 6.80 15.47
CA CYS A 55 17.38 7.94 15.09
C CYS A 55 17.88 9.22 15.78
N GLY A 56 18.30 10.21 14.99
CA GLY A 56 18.96 11.41 15.51
C GLY A 56 20.25 11.06 16.25
N SER A 57 20.37 11.53 17.50
CA SER A 57 21.48 11.20 18.41
C SER A 57 21.26 9.88 19.17
N VAL A 58 20.05 9.31 19.13
CA VAL A 58 19.70 8.12 19.91
C VAL A 58 20.07 6.85 19.15
N LEU A 59 20.76 5.94 19.82
CA LEU A 59 21.19 4.65 19.30
C LEU A 59 20.71 3.56 20.26
N VAL A 60 19.95 2.60 19.75
CA VAL A 60 19.43 1.47 20.53
C VAL A 60 20.02 0.19 19.98
N ARG A 61 20.64 -0.61 20.85
CA ARG A 61 21.16 -1.94 20.51
C ARG A 61 20.30 -2.98 21.19
N LEU A 62 19.87 -3.96 20.42
CA LEU A 62 19.19 -5.17 20.88
C LEU A 62 20.20 -6.31 20.91
N ILE A 63 20.24 -7.04 22.01
CA ILE A 63 21.15 -8.14 22.28
C ILE A 63 20.29 -9.34 22.69
N SER A 64 20.62 -10.52 22.16
CA SER A 64 19.94 -11.76 22.47
C SER A 64 20.29 -12.26 23.87
N THR A 65 19.35 -12.93 24.54
CA THR A 65 19.50 -13.34 25.95
C THR A 65 18.86 -14.70 26.25
N PRO A 66 19.39 -15.46 27.23
CA PRO A 66 18.78 -16.71 27.70
C PRO A 66 17.67 -16.46 28.71
N GLY A 67 16.40 -16.34 28.28
CA GLY A 67 15.24 -16.45 29.19
C GLY A 67 15.15 -15.39 30.31
N THR A 68 15.77 -14.21 30.14
CA THR A 68 15.83 -13.15 31.19
C THR A 68 14.64 -12.20 31.18
N GLY A 69 13.76 -12.28 30.18
CA GLY A 69 12.77 -11.26 29.86
C GLY A 69 13.36 -10.03 29.16
N ILE A 70 12.50 -9.07 28.84
CA ILE A 70 12.89 -7.78 28.25
C ILE A 70 13.44 -6.84 29.34
N VAL A 71 14.74 -6.56 29.26
CA VAL A 71 15.39 -5.54 30.08
C VAL A 71 15.61 -4.29 29.23
N SER A 72 14.66 -3.36 29.37
CA SER A 72 14.65 -2.10 28.65
C SER A 72 13.89 -1.01 29.40
N ALA A 73 14.09 0.23 28.97
CA ALA A 73 13.28 1.37 29.39
C ALA A 73 11.80 1.17 29.02
N PRO A 74 10.84 1.85 29.67
CA PRO A 74 9.41 1.57 29.49
C PRO A 74 8.89 1.75 28.06
N VAL A 75 9.45 2.68 27.28
CA VAL A 75 9.05 2.92 25.88
C VAL A 75 9.45 1.75 24.95
N PRO A 76 10.74 1.40 24.81
CA PRO A 76 11.15 0.25 24.00
C PRO A 76 10.63 -1.08 24.55
N LYS A 77 10.44 -1.22 25.87
CA LYS A 77 9.84 -2.42 26.45
C LYS A 77 8.44 -2.69 25.88
N LYS A 78 7.58 -1.68 25.81
CA LYS A 78 6.24 -1.81 25.20
C LYS A 78 6.32 -2.20 23.73
N LEU A 79 7.26 -1.60 22.98
CA LEU A 79 7.46 -1.95 21.56
C LEU A 79 7.92 -3.40 21.40
N LEU A 80 8.93 -3.85 22.15
CA LEU A 80 9.45 -5.23 22.09
C LEU A 80 8.39 -6.26 22.48
N MET A 81 7.55 -5.96 23.48
CA MET A 81 6.40 -6.79 23.84
C MET A 81 5.38 -6.90 22.70
N MET A 82 5.06 -5.79 22.03
CA MET A 82 4.17 -5.80 20.86
C MET A 82 4.78 -6.56 19.67
N ALA A 83 6.11 -6.54 19.53
CA ALA A 83 6.87 -7.35 18.59
C ALA A 83 6.88 -8.85 18.95
N GLY A 84 6.35 -9.28 20.10
CA GLY A 84 6.39 -10.66 20.53
C GLY A 84 7.80 -11.20 20.78
N ILE A 85 8.76 -10.33 21.13
CA ILE A 85 10.08 -10.73 21.62
C ILE A 85 9.95 -10.92 23.13
N ASP A 86 10.26 -12.11 23.62
CA ASP A 86 10.09 -12.46 25.03
C ASP A 86 11.34 -12.05 25.83
N ASP A 87 12.53 -12.26 25.24
CA ASP A 87 13.82 -12.06 25.89
C ASP A 87 14.73 -11.14 25.08
N CYS A 88 15.18 -10.03 25.67
CA CYS A 88 16.17 -9.15 25.04
C CYS A 88 16.84 -8.21 26.05
N TYR A 89 18.17 -8.10 25.96
CA TYR A 89 18.92 -6.99 26.56
C TYR A 89 18.96 -5.80 25.62
N THR A 90 18.74 -4.61 26.18
CA THR A 90 18.83 -3.38 25.41
C THR A 90 19.89 -2.47 25.99
N SER A 91 20.66 -1.83 25.11
CA SER A 91 21.55 -0.73 25.49
C SER A 91 21.22 0.49 24.66
N ALA A 92 20.97 1.62 25.29
CA ALA A 92 20.67 2.88 24.62
C ALA A 92 21.78 3.90 24.86
N ARG A 93 22.15 4.67 23.84
CA ARG A 93 23.07 5.80 23.92
C ARG A 93 22.43 7.03 23.27
N GLY A 94 22.82 8.23 23.70
CA GLY A 94 22.28 9.50 23.21
C GLY A 94 21.13 10.05 24.07
N CYS A 95 20.39 11.03 23.54
CA CYS A 95 19.32 11.73 24.27
C CYS A 95 18.02 10.89 24.32
N THR A 96 17.99 9.89 25.21
CA THR A 96 16.86 8.96 25.40
C THR A 96 15.60 9.61 25.99
N ALA A 97 15.71 10.85 26.51
CA ALA A 97 14.57 11.63 26.96
C ALA A 97 13.58 11.97 25.82
N THR A 98 14.04 12.00 24.57
CA THR A 98 13.18 12.25 23.41
C THR A 98 12.44 10.99 22.96
N LEU A 99 11.23 10.78 23.49
CA LEU A 99 10.44 9.55 23.30
C LEU A 99 10.25 9.16 21.83
N GLY A 100 9.98 10.13 20.95
CA GLY A 100 9.74 9.89 19.52
C GLY A 100 10.96 9.29 18.80
N ASN A 101 12.14 9.87 19.02
CA ASN A 101 13.40 9.37 18.44
C ASN A 101 13.79 8.03 19.07
N PHE A 102 13.58 7.87 20.38
CA PHE A 102 13.90 6.65 21.08
C PHE A 102 13.05 5.46 20.61
N ALA A 103 11.74 5.67 20.44
CA ALA A 103 10.84 4.70 19.84
C ALA A 103 11.25 4.37 18.39
N LYS A 104 11.55 5.39 17.58
CA LYS A 104 11.95 5.21 16.17
C LYS A 104 13.29 4.48 16.03
N ALA A 105 14.27 4.75 16.89
CA ALA A 105 15.53 4.02 16.93
C ALA A 105 15.32 2.54 17.30
N THR A 106 14.38 2.24 18.20
CA THR A 106 14.02 0.86 18.54
C THR A 106 13.31 0.15 17.39
N PHE A 107 12.37 0.82 16.72
CA PHE A 107 11.70 0.32 15.52
C PHE A 107 12.70 0.00 14.41
N ASP A 108 13.66 0.90 14.16
CA ASP A 108 14.75 0.71 13.19
C ASP A 108 15.68 -0.46 13.56
N ALA A 109 15.94 -0.69 14.86
CA ALA A 109 16.72 -1.85 15.29
C ALA A 109 16.00 -3.16 14.94
N ILE A 110 14.67 -3.20 15.14
CA ILE A 110 13.86 -4.40 14.89
C ILE A 110 13.69 -4.65 13.40
N SER A 111 13.45 -3.61 12.60
CA SER A 111 13.31 -3.75 11.13
C SER A 111 14.58 -4.30 10.49
N LYS A 112 15.75 -3.90 11.00
CA LYS A 112 17.05 -4.40 10.55
C LYS A 112 17.29 -5.88 10.87
N ASN A 113 16.51 -6.53 11.73
CA ASN A 113 16.68 -7.95 12.01
C ASN A 113 16.60 -8.80 10.72
N TYR A 114 15.60 -8.54 9.86
CA TYR A 114 15.47 -9.24 8.57
C TYR A 114 16.54 -8.86 7.55
N SER A 115 17.19 -7.71 7.72
CA SER A 115 18.27 -7.29 6.82
C SER A 115 19.58 -8.03 7.11
N TYR A 116 19.71 -8.65 8.29
CA TYR A 116 20.91 -9.35 8.68
C TYR A 116 20.95 -10.74 8.04
N LEU A 117 21.97 -11.01 7.22
CA LEU A 117 22.13 -12.30 6.56
C LEU A 117 22.86 -13.29 7.48
N THR A 118 22.11 -14.19 8.12
CA THR A 118 22.70 -15.31 8.88
C THR A 118 23.02 -16.49 7.95
N PRO A 119 23.95 -17.39 8.33
CA PRO A 119 24.26 -18.60 7.56
C PRO A 119 23.05 -19.46 7.18
N ASP A 120 22.00 -19.49 8.02
CA ASP A 120 20.75 -20.21 7.76
C ASP A 120 20.02 -19.70 6.48
N LEU A 121 20.30 -18.47 6.02
CA LEU A 121 19.69 -17.85 4.83
C LEU A 121 20.63 -17.78 3.61
N TRP A 122 21.79 -18.44 3.64
CA TRP A 122 22.73 -18.40 2.50
C TRP A 122 22.31 -19.25 1.30
N LYS A 123 21.36 -20.17 1.48
CA LYS A 123 20.83 -21.00 0.39
C LYS A 123 20.14 -20.10 -0.65
N GLU A 124 20.49 -20.31 -1.92
CA GLU A 124 19.91 -19.56 -3.03
C GLU A 124 18.38 -19.69 -3.05
N THR A 125 17.69 -18.55 -3.22
CA THR A 125 16.24 -18.48 -3.30
C THR A 125 15.77 -18.77 -4.72
N VAL A 126 14.86 -19.72 -4.89
CA VAL A 126 14.14 -19.92 -6.16
C VAL A 126 13.07 -18.83 -6.28
N PHE A 127 13.23 -17.94 -7.24
CA PHE A 127 12.25 -16.87 -7.48
C PHE A 127 10.97 -17.42 -8.11
N THR A 128 9.84 -17.25 -7.43
CA THR A 128 8.51 -17.52 -7.98
C THR A 128 8.03 -16.30 -8.77
N LYS A 129 7.03 -16.49 -9.64
CA LYS A 129 6.39 -15.36 -10.33
C LYS A 129 5.78 -14.42 -9.30
N SER A 130 5.75 -13.13 -9.62
CA SER A 130 5.11 -12.16 -8.74
C SER A 130 3.59 -12.40 -8.71
N PRO A 131 2.90 -12.21 -7.57
CA PRO A 131 1.45 -12.36 -7.50
C PRO A 131 0.70 -11.46 -8.50
N TYR A 132 1.26 -10.28 -8.82
CA TYR A 132 0.70 -9.39 -9.84
C TYR A 132 0.68 -10.04 -11.23
N GLN A 133 1.71 -10.81 -11.56
CA GLN A 133 1.82 -11.54 -12.83
C GLN A 133 0.93 -12.78 -12.84
N GLU A 134 0.84 -13.52 -11.74
CA GLU A 134 -0.02 -14.72 -11.66
C GLU A 134 -1.51 -14.38 -11.73
N PHE A 135 -1.93 -13.28 -11.10
CA PHE A 135 -3.34 -12.87 -11.02
C PHE A 135 -3.70 -11.71 -11.96
N THR A 136 -2.90 -11.46 -13.01
CA THR A 136 -3.13 -10.31 -13.93
C THR A 136 -4.55 -10.28 -14.47
N ASP A 137 -5.07 -11.40 -14.98
CA ASP A 137 -6.42 -11.47 -15.55
C ASP A 137 -7.53 -11.17 -14.54
N HIS A 138 -7.33 -11.60 -13.30
CA HIS A 138 -8.26 -11.34 -12.21
C HIS A 138 -8.24 -9.85 -11.84
N LEU A 139 -7.05 -9.27 -11.68
CA LEU A 139 -6.87 -7.88 -11.28
C LEU A 139 -7.45 -6.90 -12.32
N VAL A 140 -7.28 -7.16 -13.63
CA VAL A 140 -7.84 -6.31 -14.69
C VAL A 140 -9.38 -6.26 -14.62
N LYS A 141 -10.02 -7.40 -14.36
CA LYS A 141 -11.49 -7.50 -14.25
C LYS A 141 -12.05 -6.78 -13.04
N THR A 142 -11.35 -6.85 -11.89
CA THR A 142 -11.86 -6.29 -10.62
C THR A 142 -11.48 -4.82 -10.41
N HIS A 143 -10.29 -4.41 -10.85
CA HIS A 143 -9.74 -3.08 -10.54
C HIS A 143 -10.44 -1.95 -11.30
N THR A 144 -10.87 -2.20 -12.53
CA THR A 144 -11.46 -1.17 -13.41
C THR A 144 -12.84 -0.67 -12.97
N ARG A 145 -13.59 -1.43 -12.16
CA ARG A 145 -14.96 -1.03 -11.76
C ARG A 145 -15.01 0.03 -10.66
N VAL A 146 -13.95 0.17 -9.85
CA VAL A 146 -13.96 1.09 -8.69
C VAL A 146 -13.63 2.54 -9.09
N SER A 147 -12.88 2.76 -10.17
CA SER A 147 -12.50 4.11 -10.61
C SER A 147 -13.56 4.81 -11.48
N VAL A 148 -14.44 4.07 -12.16
CA VAL A 148 -15.42 4.64 -13.11
C VAL A 148 -16.65 5.25 -12.42
N GLN A 149 -16.93 4.89 -11.17
CA GLN A 149 -18.18 5.32 -10.50
C GLN A 149 -18.14 6.73 -9.87
N LYS A 150 -17.01 7.46 -9.96
CA LYS A 150 -16.88 8.80 -9.31
C LYS A 150 -16.95 10.01 -10.24
N THR A 151 -17.23 9.83 -11.54
CA THR A 151 -17.31 10.95 -12.50
C THR A 151 -18.41 10.73 -13.55
N GLN A 152 -19.68 10.97 -13.18
CA GLN A 152 -20.70 11.36 -14.17
C GLN A 152 -21.37 12.67 -13.72
N PRO A 153 -20.94 13.82 -14.27
CA PRO A 153 -21.80 14.99 -14.37
C PRO A 153 -22.90 14.68 -15.40
N GLN A 154 -24.13 14.89 -14.98
CA GLN A 154 -25.40 14.84 -15.72
C GLN A 154 -25.36 15.66 -17.03
N LEU A 155 -24.76 15.17 -18.12
CA LEU A 155 -24.80 15.83 -19.44
C LEU A 155 -24.79 14.80 -20.59
N ARG A 156 -25.87 14.01 -20.73
CA ARG A 156 -26.14 13.27 -21.97
C ARG A 156 -27.48 13.72 -22.58
N LYS A 157 -27.32 14.65 -23.51
CA LYS A 157 -28.21 15.14 -24.58
C LYS A 157 -29.50 14.33 -24.77
N LYS A 158 -30.65 14.98 -24.53
CA LYS A 158 -31.95 14.56 -25.09
C LYS A 158 -31.95 14.85 -26.59
N GLU A 159 -31.85 13.82 -27.43
CA GLU A 159 -32.18 13.96 -28.86
C GLU A 159 -33.69 14.13 -29.05
N PRO A 160 -34.15 15.02 -29.95
CA PRO A 160 -35.57 15.21 -30.19
C PRO A 160 -36.12 14.07 -31.04
N LYS A 161 -37.12 13.33 -30.53
CA LYS A 161 -37.88 12.33 -31.29
C LYS A 161 -38.62 13.01 -32.44
N LYS A 162 -38.19 12.77 -33.69
CA LYS A 162 -38.93 13.14 -34.92
C LYS A 162 -40.27 12.38 -34.98
N LYS A 163 -41.36 13.07 -34.67
CA LYS A 163 -42.74 12.60 -34.86
C LYS A 163 -43.13 12.74 -36.34
N LYS A 164 -43.17 11.62 -37.07
CA LYS A 164 -43.80 11.52 -38.40
C LYS A 164 -45.30 11.77 -38.25
N ARG A 165 -45.78 12.96 -38.64
CA ARG A 165 -47.22 13.22 -38.87
C ARG A 165 -47.43 13.46 -40.37
N ARG A 166 -47.92 12.42 -41.05
CA ARG A 166 -48.70 12.55 -42.29
C ARG A 166 -49.92 13.42 -41.99
N LEU A 167 -50.17 14.47 -42.76
CA LEU A 167 -51.46 14.72 -43.43
C LEU A 167 -51.53 16.13 -44.06
N ARG A 168 -51.91 16.11 -45.35
CA ARG A 168 -52.75 17.05 -46.12
C ARG A 168 -52.21 18.42 -46.57
N LEU A 169 -52.01 18.47 -47.89
CA LEU A 169 -52.29 19.53 -48.87
C LEU A 169 -52.60 20.94 -48.34
N GLN A 170 -51.80 21.93 -48.73
CA GLN A 170 -52.26 22.96 -49.67
C GLN A 170 -51.08 23.64 -50.38
N LEU A 171 -51.32 23.86 -51.66
CA LEU A 171 -50.43 24.25 -52.73
C LEU A 171 -50.22 25.77 -52.74
N TRP A 172 -49.00 26.25 -53.01
CA TRP A 172 -48.72 27.33 -53.98
C TRP A 172 -47.19 27.57 -54.09
N LEU A 173 -46.62 27.21 -55.25
CA LEU A 173 -45.34 27.69 -55.81
C LEU A 173 -45.67 28.91 -56.68
N PRO A 174 -44.78 29.90 -56.95
CA PRO A 174 -43.53 29.70 -57.72
C PRO A 174 -42.37 30.64 -57.25
N HIS A 175 -41.13 30.64 -57.74
CA HIS A 175 -40.70 30.90 -59.12
C HIS A 175 -39.14 30.86 -59.20
N LYS A 176 -38.60 30.11 -60.21
CA LYS A 176 -37.38 30.30 -61.06
C LYS A 176 -36.06 30.79 -60.42
N GLY A 177 -34.84 30.33 -60.72
CA GLY A 177 -34.15 29.49 -61.73
C GLY A 177 -32.65 29.55 -61.34
N PHE A 178 -31.67 28.77 -61.81
CA PHE A 178 -31.24 28.55 -63.19
C PHE A 178 -30.05 27.54 -63.18
N TYR A 179 -30.04 26.59 -64.12
CA TYR A 179 -28.92 26.10 -64.98
C TYR A 179 -27.71 25.32 -64.38
N THR A 180 -27.58 24.01 -64.66
CA THR A 180 -26.89 23.27 -65.79
C THR A 180 -25.59 22.64 -65.31
N ARG A 181 -25.07 21.48 -65.73
CA ARG A 181 -25.23 20.50 -66.84
C ARG A 181 -24.61 19.18 -66.30
N LYS A 182 -25.26 18.00 -66.41
CA LYS A 182 -25.08 16.97 -67.47
C LYS A 182 -23.63 16.44 -67.53
N ILE A 183 -23.34 15.17 -67.23
CA ILE A 183 -23.40 13.99 -68.14
C ILE A 183 -22.99 12.77 -67.26
N ASN A 184 -23.86 11.76 -67.02
CA ASN A 184 -23.92 10.44 -67.69
C ASN A 184 -22.52 9.81 -67.88
N GLU A 185 -22.20 8.57 -67.57
CA GLU A 185 -22.95 7.32 -67.43
C GLU A 185 -21.93 6.24 -66.99
N LEU A 186 -22.40 4.99 -66.87
CA LEU A 186 -21.63 3.73 -66.79
C LEU A 186 -21.08 3.41 -65.39
N SER A 187 -21.81 2.66 -64.55
CA SER A 187 -22.24 1.26 -64.70
C SER A 187 -21.08 0.24 -64.73
N LEU A 188 -21.24 -0.74 -63.84
CA LEU A 188 -20.78 -2.13 -63.92
C LEU A 188 -19.39 -2.55 -63.39
N LEU A 189 -19.47 -3.59 -62.55
CA LEU A 189 -18.52 -4.70 -62.33
C LEU A 189 -17.33 -4.36 -61.42
N LYS A 190 -16.98 -5.10 -60.38
CA LYS A 190 -17.13 -6.52 -59.97
C LYS A 190 -16.93 -6.56 -58.43
N SER A 191 -17.60 -7.47 -57.71
CA SER A 191 -16.96 -8.67 -57.10
C SER A 191 -15.57 -8.42 -56.51
#